data_AF-A0A3D3H8R6-F1
#
_entry.id   AF-A0A3D3H8R6-F1
#
_cell.length_a   1.000
_cell.length_b   1.000
_cell.length_c   1.000
_cell.angle_alpha   90.00
_cell.angle_beta   90.00
_cell.angle_gamma   90.00
#
_symmetry.space_group_name_H-M   'P 1'
#
loop_
_entity.id
_entity.type
_entity.pdbx_description
1 polymer ?
#
loop_
_entity_poly.entity_id
_entity_poly.type
_entity_poly.pdbx_seq_one_letter_code
_entity_poly.pdbx_strand_id
1 'polypeptide(L)'
;MSATESARGSDVTRQILVIAAFVFMIIGDAVGLGAFGGTPIQDAQGGSFSPDTSYLTPATEAFAIWTPIYLGLAIYVIWQALPSQRARDRQRSLGWLIALTMVLNG
;
A
#
# COMPACT_ATOMS: atom_id res chain seq x y z
N MET A 1 27.80 -17.95 -13.41
CA MET A 1 27.72 -17.00 -14.52
C MET A 1 26.64 -15.98 -14.17
N SER A 2 26.99 -14.84 -13.57
CA SER A 2 25.99 -13.79 -13.32
C SER A 2 25.71 -13.09 -14.64
N ALA A 3 24.54 -13.35 -15.22
CA ALA A 3 24.05 -12.52 -16.31
C ALA A 3 24.01 -11.08 -15.81
N THR A 4 24.64 -10.16 -16.55
CA THR A 4 24.58 -8.74 -16.27
C THR A 4 23.10 -8.34 -16.27
N GLU A 5 22.53 -8.07 -15.09
CA GLU A 5 21.14 -7.62 -14.90
C GLU A 5 20.99 -6.23 -15.53
N SER A 6 20.86 -6.19 -16.85
CA SER A 6 20.54 -4.96 -17.57
C SER A 6 19.08 -4.58 -17.29
N ALA A 7 18.85 -3.29 -17.07
CA ALA A 7 17.51 -2.76 -16.90
C ALA A 7 16.73 -2.83 -18.21
N ARG A 8 15.47 -3.27 -18.14
CA ARG A 8 14.54 -3.35 -19.28
C ARG A 8 13.45 -2.29 -19.14
N GLY A 9 12.80 -1.91 -20.25
CA GLY A 9 11.66 -0.99 -20.21
C GLY A 9 10.54 -1.46 -19.28
N SER A 10 10.29 -2.78 -19.24
CA SER A 10 9.33 -3.41 -18.33
C SER A 10 9.65 -3.20 -16.85
N ASP A 11 10.92 -2.99 -16.49
CA ASP A 11 11.32 -2.72 -15.11
C ASP A 11 10.89 -1.31 -14.67
N VAL A 12 10.95 -0.33 -15.58
CA VAL A 12 10.47 1.03 -15.35
C VAL A 12 8.95 1.04 -15.24
N THR A 13 8.25 0.32 -16.12
CA THR A 13 6.79 0.18 -16.03
C THR A 13 6.37 -0.40 -14.67
N ARG A 14 7.05 -1.45 -14.19
CA ARG A 14 6.80 -2.00 -12.86
C ARG A 14 7.04 -0.97 -11.75
N GLN A 15 8.16 -0.22 -11.78
CA GLN A 15 8.44 0.82 -10.79
C GLN A 15 7.32 1.86 -10.73
N ILE A 16 6.86 2.34 -11.89
CA ILE A 16 5.77 3.32 -12.01
C ILE A 16 4.48 2.75 -11.44
N LEU A 17 4.13 1.50 -11.77
CA LEU A 17 2.89 0.89 -11.30
C LEU A 17 2.90 0.60 -9.80
N VAL A 18 4.05 0.26 -9.22
CA VAL A 18 4.20 0.14 -7.76
C VAL A 18 3.99 1.51 -7.08
N ILE A 19 4.57 2.58 -7.62
CA ILE A 19 4.37 3.94 -7.09
C ILE A 19 2.90 4.35 -7.22
N ALA A 20 2.29 4.14 -8.38
CA ALA A 20 0.89 4.48 -8.64
C ALA A 20 -0.06 3.71 -7.72
N ALA A 21 0.19 2.42 -7.50
CA ALA A 21 -0.59 1.59 -6.58
C ALA A 21 -0.49 2.09 -5.13
N PHE A 22 0.71 2.49 -4.68
CA PHE A 22 0.87 3.07 -3.34
C PHE A 22 0.12 4.40 -3.20
N VAL A 23 0.23 5.29 -4.19
CA VAL A 23 -0.50 6.58 -4.18
C VAL A 23 -2.01 6.33 -4.17
N PHE A 24 -2.50 5.41 -5.00
CA PHE A 24 -3.90 4.99 -5.00
C PHE A 24 -4.34 4.50 -3.61
N MET A 25 -3.56 3.62 -2.99
CA MET A 25 -3.83 3.08 -1.65
C MET A 25 -3.98 4.17 -0.60
N ILE A 26 -3.04 5.13 -0.55
CA ILE A 26 -3.09 6.24 0.42
C ILE A 26 -4.29 7.16 0.18
N ILE A 27 -4.67 7.39 -1.08
CA ILE A 27 -5.86 8.18 -1.41
C ILE A 27 -7.12 7.43 -0.97
N GLY A 28 -7.22 6.12 -1.24
CA GLY A 28 -8.34 5.28 -0.83
C GLY A 28 -8.55 5.29 0.69
N ASP A 29 -7.46 5.09 1.45
CA ASP A 29 -7.46 5.17 2.91
C ASP A 29 -7.93 6.54 3.42
N ALA A 30 -7.41 7.62 2.85
CA ALA A 30 -7.82 8.98 3.21
C ALA A 30 -9.31 9.25 2.91
N VAL A 31 -9.84 8.72 1.81
CA VAL A 31 -11.28 8.77 1.50
C VAL A 31 -12.08 7.95 2.52
N GLY A 32 -11.64 6.74 2.88
CA GLY A 32 -12.29 5.90 3.90
C GLY A 32 -12.34 6.55 5.29
N LEU A 33 -11.34 7.36 5.63
CA LEU A 33 -11.30 8.17 6.85
C LEU A 33 -12.13 9.45 6.78
N GLY A 34 -12.74 9.77 5.63
CA GLY A 34 -13.56 10.96 5.44
C GLY A 34 -12.76 12.25 5.20
N ALA A 35 -11.46 12.18 4.90
CA ALA A 35 -10.59 13.35 4.74
C ALA A 35 -11.01 14.31 3.61
N PHE A 36 -11.79 13.82 2.64
CA PHE A 36 -12.29 14.59 1.50
C PHE A 36 -13.78 14.95 1.59
N GLY A 37 -14.36 14.86 2.79
CA GLY A 37 -15.79 15.01 3.00
C GLY A 37 -16.53 13.71 2.71
N GLY A 38 -17.38 13.30 3.65
CA GLY A 38 -18.03 11.99 3.65
C GLY A 38 -18.11 11.45 5.07
N THR A 39 -18.93 10.43 5.27
CA THR A 39 -18.99 9.74 6.57
C THR A 39 -17.80 8.78 6.65
N PRO A 40 -16.93 8.90 7.68
CA PRO A 40 -15.87 7.92 7.90
C PRO A 40 -16.42 6.50 7.95
N ILE A 41 -15.68 5.51 7.43
CA ILE A 41 -16.16 4.13 7.31
C ILE A 41 -16.60 3.53 8.65
N GLN A 42 -15.94 3.92 9.75
CA GLN A 42 -16.26 3.52 11.13
C GLN A 42 -17.65 4.02 11.59
N ASP A 43 -18.11 5.14 11.02
CA ASP A 43 -19.40 5.76 11.33
C ASP A 43 -20.49 5.36 10.31
N ALA A 44 -20.11 4.69 9.23
CA ALA A 44 -21.03 4.19 8.22
C ALA A 44 -22.01 3.16 8.82
N GLN A 45 -23.22 3.07 8.25
CA GLN A 45 -24.27 2.16 8.73
C GLN A 45 -24.59 2.35 10.23
N GLY A 46 -24.59 3.59 10.72
CA GLY A 46 -24.95 3.93 12.10
C GLY A 46 -23.92 3.51 13.14
N GLY A 47 -22.65 3.39 12.75
CA GLY A 47 -21.58 2.93 13.64
C GLY A 47 -21.45 1.41 13.73
N SER A 48 -22.08 0.64 12.84
CA SER A 48 -21.98 -0.83 12.80
C SER A 48 -20.54 -1.35 12.60
N PHE A 49 -19.64 -0.48 12.13
CA PHE A 49 -18.21 -0.75 11.98
C PHE A 49 -17.36 -0.11 13.08
N SER A 50 -17.99 0.46 14.11
CA SER A 50 -17.29 1.02 15.26
C SER A 50 -16.58 -0.11 16.02
N PRO A 51 -15.32 0.12 16.47
CA PRO A 51 -14.57 -0.83 17.28
C PRO A 51 -15.27 -1.27 18.58
N ASP A 52 -16.34 -0.59 18.98
CA ASP A 52 -17.08 -0.86 20.22
C ASP A 52 -18.40 -1.64 20.01
N THR A 53 -18.74 -2.05 18.78
CA THR A 53 -20.06 -2.64 18.48
C THR A 53 -20.24 -4.10 18.90
N SER A 54 -19.16 -4.85 19.12
CA SER A 54 -19.23 -6.26 19.51
C SER A 54 -18.06 -6.65 20.39
N TYR A 55 -18.25 -7.65 21.27
CA TYR A 55 -17.18 -8.27 22.05
C TYR A 55 -16.04 -8.86 21.20
N LEU A 56 -16.30 -9.10 19.91
CA LEU A 56 -15.31 -9.60 18.96
C LEU A 56 -14.62 -8.50 18.15
N THR A 57 -15.07 -7.24 18.27
CA THR A 57 -14.48 -6.16 17.48
C THR A 57 -13.12 -5.78 18.07
N PRO A 58 -12.06 -5.67 17.25
CA PRO A 58 -10.76 -5.23 17.73
C PRO A 58 -10.85 -3.83 18.35
N ALA A 59 -10.18 -3.64 19.48
CA ALA A 59 -10.04 -2.33 20.08
C ALA A 59 -9.40 -1.33 19.09
N THR A 60 -9.76 -0.05 19.20
CA THR A 60 -9.30 1.02 18.30
C THR A 60 -7.77 1.04 18.15
N GLU A 61 -7.04 0.71 19.23
CA GLU A 61 -5.58 0.67 19.25
C GLU A 61 -4.99 -0.39 18.31
N ALA A 62 -5.75 -1.45 17.98
CA ALA A 62 -5.32 -2.47 17.03
C ALA A 62 -5.07 -1.89 15.62
N PHE A 63 -5.80 -0.82 15.26
CA PHE A 63 -5.62 -0.15 13.97
C PHE A 63 -4.34 0.70 13.91
N ALA A 64 -3.68 0.98 15.04
CA ALA A 64 -2.41 1.69 15.06
C ALA A 64 -1.29 0.91 14.32
N ILE A 65 -1.46 -0.39 14.06
CA ILE A 65 -0.53 -1.20 13.26
C ILE A 65 -0.39 -0.70 11.82
N TRP A 66 -1.40 -0.02 11.28
CA TRP A 66 -1.36 0.49 9.91
C TRP A 66 -0.34 1.60 9.73
N THR A 67 -0.08 2.41 10.75
CA THR A 67 0.93 3.48 10.70
C THR A 67 2.34 2.96 10.36
N PRO A 68 2.94 2.00 11.10
CA PRO A 68 4.24 1.46 10.73
C PRO A 68 4.21 0.67 9.41
N ILE A 69 3.08 0.05 9.03
CA ILE A 69 2.93 -0.61 7.73
C ILE A 69 3.03 0.43 6.60
N TYR A 70 2.24 1.49 6.64
CA TYR A 70 2.26 2.56 5.63
C TYR A 70 3.63 3.24 5.55
N LEU A 71 4.29 3.46 6.69
CA LEU A 71 5.65 3.99 6.72
C LEU A 71 6.65 3.03 6.06
N GLY A 72 6.58 1.73 6.37
CA GLY A 72 7.42 0.71 5.75
C GLY A 72 7.20 0.62 4.24
N LEU A 73 5.94 0.71 3.80
CA LEU A 73 5.60 0.73 2.37
C LEU A 73 6.10 2.00 1.68
N ALA A 74 6.00 3.17 2.31
CA ALA A 74 6.55 4.41 1.77
C ALA A 74 8.07 4.30 1.57
N ILE A 75 8.79 3.80 2.58
CA ILE A 75 10.24 3.54 2.49
C ILE A 75 10.54 2.56 1.35
N TYR A 76 9.79 1.47 1.25
CA TYR A 76 9.94 0.50 0.17
C TYR A 76 9.71 1.11 -1.21
N VAL A 77 8.66 1.94 -1.39
CA VAL A 77 8.33 2.58 -2.67
C VAL A 77 9.43 3.55 -3.10
N ILE A 78 10.00 4.31 -2.16
CA ILE A 78 11.16 5.17 -2.41
C ILE A 78 12.36 4.32 -2.81
N TRP A 79 12.66 3.28 -2.03
CA TRP A 79 13.79 2.41 -2.27
C TRP A 79 13.71 1.72 -3.64
N GLN A 80 12.58 1.07 -3.94
CA GLN A 80 12.38 0.33 -5.19
C GLN A 80 12.41 1.24 -6.42
N ALA A 81 12.09 2.54 -6.28
CA ALA A 81 12.12 3.52 -7.36
C ALA A 81 13.55 3.92 -7.78
N LEU A 82 14.56 3.67 -6.92
CA LEU A 82 15.95 4.02 -7.24
C LEU A 82 16.43 3.28 -8.51
N PRO A 83 17.23 3.92 -9.38
CA PRO A 83 17.70 3.31 -10.63
C PRO A 83 18.46 1.99 -10.43
N SER A 84 19.18 1.88 -9.30
CA SER A 84 19.95 0.68 -8.91
C SER A 84 19.09 -0.52 -8.52
N GLN A 85 17.77 -0.34 -8.36
CA GLN A 85 16.83 -1.42 -8.06
C GLN A 85 16.11 -1.96 -9.29
N ARG A 86 16.16 -1.26 -10.43
CA ARG A 86 15.37 -1.57 -11.64
C ARG A 86 15.48 -3.03 -12.06
N ALA A 87 16.72 -3.50 -12.18
CA ALA A 87 16.97 -4.81 -12.75
C ALA A 87 17.01 -5.94 -11.71
N ARG A 88 16.89 -5.63 -10.41
CA ARG A 88 17.05 -6.61 -9.33
C ARG A 88 15.97 -7.69 -9.40
N ASP A 89 16.39 -8.94 -9.35
CA ASP A 89 15.50 -10.10 -9.36
C ASP A 89 14.38 -10.03 -8.32
N ARG A 90 14.66 -9.60 -7.09
CA ARG A 90 13.64 -9.44 -6.04
C ARG A 90 12.50 -8.51 -6.46
N GLN A 91 12.82 -7.42 -7.15
CA GLN A 91 11.82 -6.47 -7.63
C GLN A 91 10.99 -7.07 -8.77
N ARG A 92 11.62 -7.85 -9.64
CA ARG A 92 10.95 -8.55 -10.73
C ARG A 92 10.00 -9.63 -10.22
N SER A 93 10.38 -10.35 -9.17
CA SER A 93 9.56 -11.42 -8.59
C SER A 93 8.43 -10.91 -7.70
N LEU A 94 8.65 -9.83 -6.95
CA LEU A 94 7.70 -9.37 -5.92
C LEU A 94 6.94 -8.10 -6.28
N GLY A 95 7.48 -7.21 -7.13
CA GLY A 95 6.93 -5.88 -7.32
C GLY A 95 5.47 -5.87 -7.79
N TRP A 96 5.07 -6.84 -8.62
CA TRP A 96 3.69 -6.99 -9.06
C TRP A 96 2.74 -7.44 -7.95
N LEU A 97 3.16 -8.36 -7.10
CA LEU A 97 2.38 -8.79 -5.94
C LEU A 97 2.21 -7.64 -4.95
N ILE A 98 3.26 -6.86 -4.73
CA ILE A 98 3.21 -5.69 -3.84
C ILE A 98 2.26 -4.63 -4.40
N ALA A 99 2.35 -4.31 -5.70
CA ALA A 99 1.41 -3.40 -6.34
C ALA A 99 -0.04 -3.90 -6.22
N LEU A 100 -0.29 -5.19 -6.45
CA LEU A 100 -1.61 -5.78 -6.29
C LEU A 100 -2.12 -5.65 -4.85
N THR A 101 -1.29 -5.94 -3.85
CA THR A 101 -1.70 -5.77 -2.45
C THR A 101 -2.04 -4.33 -2.11
N MET A 102 -1.30 -3.36 -2.64
CA MET A 102 -1.59 -1.94 -2.43
C MET A 102 -2.93 -1.54 -3.08
N VAL A 103 -3.19 -2.00 -4.30
CA VAL A 103 -4.49 -1.76 -4.98
C VAL A 103 -5.65 -2.41 -4.22
N LEU A 104 -5.47 -3.60 -3.65
CA LEU A 104 -6.53 -4.28 -2.90
C LEU A 104 -6.77 -3.69 -1.51
N ASN A 105 -5.81 -2.96 -0.95
CA ASN A 105 -5.95 -2.30 0.35
C ASN A 105 -6.44 -0.84 0.23
N GLY A 106 -6.31 -0.22 -0.95
CA GLY A 106 -6.83 1.11 -1.25
C GLY A 106 -8.31 1.11 -1.61
#